data_AF-A0A520EEF9-F1
#
_entry.id   AF-A0A520EEF9-F1
#
_cell.length_a   1.000
_cell.length_b   1.000
_cell.length_c   1.000
_cell.angle_alpha   90.00
_cell.angle_beta   90.00
_cell.angle_gamma   90.00
#
_symmetry.space_group_name_H-M   'P 1'
#
loop_
_entity.id
_entity.type
_entity.pdbx_description
1 polymer ?
#
loop_
_entity_poly.entity_id
_entity_poly.type
_entity_poly.pdbx_seq_one_letter_code
_entity_poly.pdbx_strand_id
1 'polypeptide(L)'
;KGYPFLINEEKLTANAKGFAEDFLGEENVVDLDIWMAAEDFSFYSQVTDACFYRLGTGNKIKDTEYSVHTPKFDIDEDALKISTGLMAYIALKQLGN
;
A
#
# COMPACT_ATOMS: atom_id res chain seq x y z
N LYS A 1 -16.36 -4.61 -20.65
CA LYS A 1 -14.97 -5.06 -20.36
C LYS A 1 -14.69 -4.67 -18.92
N GLY A 2 -14.17 -5.57 -18.09
CA GLY A 2 -13.76 -5.27 -16.70
C GLY A 2 -12.31 -4.81 -16.62
N TYR A 3 -11.81 -4.59 -15.41
CA TYR A 3 -10.41 -4.25 -15.14
C TYR A 3 -9.51 -5.48 -15.36
N PRO A 4 -8.26 -5.31 -15.87
CA PRO A 4 -7.26 -6.37 -15.86
C PRO A 4 -6.83 -6.71 -14.42
N PHE A 5 -6.01 -7.74 -14.25
CA PHE A 5 -5.41 -8.02 -12.94
C PHE A 5 -4.34 -6.97 -12.63
N LEU A 6 -4.24 -6.57 -11.36
CA LEU A 6 -3.16 -5.72 -10.89
C LEU A 6 -1.90 -6.59 -10.73
N ILE A 7 -0.79 -6.16 -11.30
CA ILE A 7 0.52 -6.81 -11.12
C ILE A 7 1.52 -5.83 -10.52
N ASN A 8 2.24 -6.29 -9.51
CA ASN A 8 3.37 -5.58 -8.94
C ASN A 8 4.65 -6.10 -9.59
N GLU A 9 5.46 -5.23 -10.17
CA GLU A 9 6.75 -5.63 -10.76
C GLU A 9 7.71 -6.02 -9.64
N GLU A 10 8.35 -7.18 -9.77
CA GLU A 10 9.07 -7.84 -8.68
C GLU A 10 10.21 -6.99 -8.12
N LYS A 11 11.02 -6.37 -8.99
CA LYS A 11 12.20 -5.61 -8.57
C LYS A 11 11.81 -4.29 -7.91
N LEU A 12 10.87 -3.54 -8.49
CA LEU A 12 10.35 -2.29 -7.96
C LEU A 12 9.68 -2.53 -6.60
N THR A 13 8.93 -3.62 -6.48
CA THR A 13 8.24 -3.99 -5.25
C THR A 13 9.23 -4.41 -4.16
N ALA A 14 10.27 -5.17 -4.49
CA ALA A 14 11.33 -5.53 -3.54
C ALA A 14 12.07 -4.29 -3.02
N ASN A 15 12.37 -3.32 -3.89
CA ASN A 15 12.99 -2.05 -3.48
C ASN A 15 12.05 -1.23 -2.58
N ALA A 16 10.79 -1.06 -3.01
CA ALA A 16 9.79 -0.31 -2.24
C ALA A 16 9.54 -0.94 -0.86
N LYS A 17 9.52 -2.28 -0.78
CA LYS A 17 9.43 -3.02 0.49
C LYS A 17 10.62 -2.73 1.40
N GLY A 18 11.86 -2.83 0.89
CA GLY A 18 13.05 -2.51 1.69
C GLY A 18 13.05 -1.06 2.20
N PHE A 19 12.63 -0.09 1.38
CA PHE A 19 12.49 1.30 1.83
C PHE A 19 11.36 1.50 2.84
N ALA A 20 10.28 0.72 2.74
CA ALA A 20 9.22 0.73 3.73
C ALA A 20 9.70 0.14 5.07
N GLU A 21 10.47 -0.94 5.04
CA GLU A 21 11.09 -1.54 6.23
C GLU A 21 12.07 -0.57 6.90
N ASP A 22 12.88 0.14 6.12
CA ASP A 22 13.78 1.20 6.62
C ASP A 22 13.01 2.33 7.34
N PHE A 23 11.82 2.70 6.85
CA PHE A 23 11.03 3.82 7.37
C PHE A 23 10.12 3.42 8.54
N LEU A 24 9.50 2.25 8.47
CA LEU A 24 8.48 1.78 9.40
C LEU A 24 9.00 0.79 10.44
N GLY A 25 10.17 0.17 10.21
CA GLY A 25 10.60 -1.04 10.91
C GLY A 25 10.09 -2.30 10.21
N GLU A 26 10.94 -3.33 10.15
CA GLU A 26 10.69 -4.61 9.46
C GLU A 26 9.40 -5.28 9.95
N GLU A 27 9.11 -5.20 11.25
CA GLU A 27 7.94 -5.82 11.86
C GLU A 27 6.60 -5.19 11.43
N ASN A 28 6.64 -3.99 10.86
CA ASN A 28 5.46 -3.24 10.43
C ASN A 28 5.18 -3.39 8.92
N VAL A 29 6.01 -4.14 8.20
CA VAL A 29 5.86 -4.41 6.77
C VAL A 29 5.59 -5.91 6.59
N VAL A 30 4.42 -6.24 6.04
CA VAL A 30 3.97 -7.62 5.90
C VAL A 30 3.64 -7.96 4.46
N ASP A 31 3.95 -9.19 4.06
CA ASP A 31 3.47 -9.73 2.79
C ASP A 31 1.98 -10.05 2.88
N LEU A 32 1.27 -9.78 1.80
CA LEU A 32 -0.16 -10.02 1.69
C LEU A 32 -0.42 -11.16 0.70
N ASP A 33 -1.39 -12.01 1.02
CA ASP A 33 -1.92 -12.98 0.06
C ASP A 33 -2.63 -12.27 -1.11
N ILE A 34 -2.80 -13.02 -2.21
CA ILE A 34 -3.59 -12.54 -3.36
C ILE A 34 -5.01 -12.20 -2.91
N TRP A 35 -5.43 -10.99 -3.25
CA TRP A 35 -6.78 -10.51 -2.98
C TRP A 35 -7.61 -10.43 -4.26
N MET A 36 -8.82 -10.98 -4.22
CA MET A 36 -9.71 -11.08 -5.38
C MET A 36 -10.50 -9.79 -5.69
N ALA A 37 -10.21 -8.67 -5.04
CA ALA A 37 -10.88 -7.41 -5.37
C ALA A 37 -10.36 -6.83 -6.68
N ALA A 38 -11.21 -6.05 -7.36
CA ALA A 38 -10.84 -5.31 -8.54
C ALA A 38 -10.31 -3.93 -8.16
N GLU A 39 -9.25 -3.50 -8.84
CA GLU A 39 -8.60 -2.20 -8.65
C GLU A 39 -8.25 -1.62 -10.03
N ASP A 40 -8.64 -0.38 -10.31
CA ASP A 40 -8.43 0.21 -11.64
C ASP A 40 -6.99 0.68 -11.85
N PHE A 41 -6.21 0.82 -10.77
CA PHE A 41 -4.75 0.97 -10.84
C PHE A 41 -4.09 -0.14 -11.65
N SER A 42 -4.76 -1.30 -11.79
CA SER A 42 -4.35 -2.39 -12.68
C SER A 42 -4.03 -1.91 -14.10
N PHE A 43 -4.72 -0.89 -14.64
CA PHE A 43 -4.41 -0.36 -15.96
C PHE A 43 -2.98 0.24 -16.06
N TYR A 44 -2.47 0.87 -15.00
CA TYR A 44 -1.09 1.37 -14.98
C TYR A 44 -0.09 0.22 -14.94
N SER A 45 -0.38 -0.81 -14.13
CA SER A 45 0.49 -1.99 -14.04
C SER A 45 0.63 -2.79 -15.34
N GLN A 46 -0.27 -2.59 -16.32
CA GLN A 46 -0.16 -3.25 -17.62
C GLN A 46 0.83 -2.57 -18.59
N VAL A 47 1.18 -1.31 -18.36
CA VAL A 47 1.92 -0.49 -19.33
C VAL A 47 3.27 0.01 -18.81
N THR A 48 3.54 -0.12 -17.52
CA THR A 48 4.81 0.26 -16.90
C THR A 48 5.02 -0.52 -15.61
N ASP A 49 6.27 -0.57 -15.15
CA ASP A 49 6.63 -1.16 -13.85
C ASP A 49 5.89 -0.39 -12.76
N ALA A 50 5.10 -1.10 -11.97
CA ALA A 50 4.25 -0.52 -10.94
C ALA A 50 4.36 -1.31 -9.64
N CYS A 51 4.20 -0.61 -8.52
CA CYS A 51 4.08 -1.20 -7.20
C CYS A 51 2.90 -0.55 -6.48
N PHE A 52 1.90 -1.37 -6.17
CA PHE A 52 0.72 -1.01 -5.39
C PHE A 52 0.80 -1.73 -4.04
N TYR A 53 0.94 -0.96 -2.97
CA TYR A 53 0.94 -1.46 -1.59
C TYR A 53 -0.30 -0.98 -0.85
N ARG A 54 -0.59 -1.62 0.29
CA ARG A 54 -1.66 -1.17 1.20
C ARG A 54 -1.05 -0.58 2.45
N LEU A 55 -1.69 0.47 2.94
CA LEU A 55 -1.42 1.02 4.26
C LEU A 55 -2.49 0.53 5.23
N GLY A 56 -2.07 0.02 6.40
CA GLY A 56 -2.98 -0.30 7.48
C GLY A 56 -3.62 0.97 8.06
N THR A 57 -4.94 1.05 8.02
CA THR A 57 -5.72 2.18 8.56
C THR A 57 -6.63 1.80 9.72
N GLY A 58 -6.68 0.52 10.10
CA GLY A 58 -7.58 0.03 11.14
C GLY A 58 -6.97 0.07 12.54
N ASN A 59 -7.76 0.49 13.52
CA ASN A 59 -7.37 0.51 14.94
C ASN A 59 -8.55 0.08 15.84
N LYS A 60 -8.36 -1.01 16.59
CA LYS A 60 -9.39 -1.57 17.48
C LYS A 60 -9.75 -0.64 18.64
N ILE A 61 -8.77 0.09 19.17
CA ILE A 61 -8.96 1.01 20.29
C ILE A 61 -9.78 2.22 19.85
N LYS A 62 -9.64 2.63 18.59
CA LYS A 62 -10.37 3.75 17.98
C LYS A 62 -11.66 3.33 17.25
N ASP A 63 -12.03 2.05 17.28
CA ASP A 63 -13.20 1.48 16.59
C ASP A 63 -13.20 1.71 15.05
N THR A 64 -12.02 1.62 14.41
CA THR A 64 -11.84 1.82 12.96
C THR A 64 -11.39 0.56 12.21
N GLU A 65 -11.58 -0.62 12.80
CA GLU A 65 -11.13 -1.90 12.22
C GLU A 65 -12.04 -2.45 11.08
N TYR A 66 -13.12 -1.73 10.76
CA TYR A 66 -14.11 -2.17 9.79
C TYR A 66 -13.60 -2.08 8.35
N SER A 67 -13.93 -3.08 7.53
CA SER A 67 -13.54 -3.09 6.11
C SER A 67 -14.18 -1.96 5.31
N VAL A 68 -13.50 -1.58 4.23
CA VAL A 68 -14.06 -0.73 3.17
C VAL A 68 -15.41 -1.27 2.69
N HIS A 69 -16.29 -0.37 2.24
CA HIS A 69 -17.67 -0.66 1.80
C HIS A 69 -18.65 -1.11 2.89
N THR A 70 -18.31 -0.97 4.17
CA THR A 70 -19.28 -1.15 5.27
C THR A 70 -19.80 0.21 5.77
N PRO A 71 -21.04 0.31 6.30
CA PRO A 71 -21.56 1.57 6.86
C PRO A 71 -20.82 2.08 8.09
N LYS A 72 -19.99 1.23 8.71
CA LYS A 72 -19.15 1.56 9.87
C LYS A 72 -17.71 1.91 9.49
N PHE A 73 -17.39 1.90 8.20
CA PHE A 73 -16.04 2.19 7.75
C PHE A 73 -15.60 3.58 8.21
N ASP A 74 -14.46 3.61 8.89
CA ASP A 74 -13.71 4.80 9.24
C ASP A 74 -12.21 4.44 9.29
N ILE A 75 -11.33 5.41 9.45
CA ILE A 75 -9.88 5.21 9.49
C ILE A 75 -9.25 5.76 10.77
N ASP A 76 -8.16 5.14 11.21
CA ASP A 76 -7.24 5.79 12.13
C ASP A 76 -6.48 6.92 11.41
N GLU A 77 -6.81 8.18 11.73
CA GLU A 77 -6.18 9.35 11.11
C GLU A 77 -4.66 9.44 11.33
N ASP A 78 -4.10 8.75 12.34
CA ASP A 78 -2.65 8.66 12.51
C ASP A 78 -1.98 8.02 11.27
N ALA A 79 -2.72 7.17 10.54
CA ALA A 79 -2.28 6.58 9.29
C ALA A 79 -2.03 7.63 8.19
N LEU A 80 -2.69 8.79 8.21
CA LEU A 80 -2.48 9.84 7.20
C LEU A 80 -1.04 10.40 7.25
N LYS A 81 -0.52 10.57 8.48
CA LYS A 81 0.86 11.01 8.70
C LYS A 81 1.85 9.95 8.22
N ILE A 82 1.59 8.68 8.54
CA ILE A 82 2.42 7.54 8.13
C ILE A 82 2.42 7.43 6.60
N SER A 83 1.25 7.48 5.97
CA SER A 83 1.06 7.38 4.52
C SER A 83 1.92 8.39 3.77
N THR A 84 1.84 9.65 4.18
CA THR A 84 2.48 10.76 3.48
C THR A 84 4.00 10.66 3.63
N GLY A 85 4.48 10.36 4.84
CA GLY A 85 5.90 10.16 5.11
C GLY A 85 6.49 8.99 4.34
N LEU A 86 5.80 7.84 4.38
CA LEU A 86 6.22 6.63 3.67
C LEU A 86 6.31 6.85 2.16
N MET A 87 5.27 7.41 1.54
CA MET A 87 5.26 7.64 0.10
C MET A 87 6.36 8.61 -0.33
N ALA A 88 6.57 9.70 0.43
CA ALA A 88 7.66 10.64 0.17
C ALA A 88 9.04 9.99 0.33
N TYR A 89 9.22 9.18 1.38
CA TYR A 89 10.47 8.47 1.63
C TYR A 89 10.80 7.48 0.51
N ILE A 90 9.85 6.62 0.12
CA ILE A 90 10.01 5.67 -1.00
C ILE A 90 10.39 6.43 -2.27
N ALA A 91 9.72 7.54 -2.59
CA ALA A 91 10.02 8.33 -3.77
C ALA A 91 11.45 8.90 -3.75
N LEU A 92 11.90 9.44 -2.61
CA LEU A 92 13.26 9.98 -2.47
C LEU A 92 14.32 8.89 -2.66
N LYS A 93 14.14 7.73 -1.99
CA LYS A 93 15.05 6.58 -2.08
C LYS A 93 15.10 6.01 -3.50
N GLN A 94 13.95 5.92 -4.17
CA GLN A 94 13.87 5.44 -5.55
C GLN A 94 14.58 6.40 -6.54
N LEU A 95 14.60 7.70 -6.25
CA LEU A 95 15.36 8.69 -7.02
C LEU A 95 16.86 8.74 -6.68
N GLY A 96 17.32 7.94 -5.70
CA GLY A 96 18.71 7.90 -5.27
C GLY A 96 19.14 9.01 -4.31
N ASN A 97 18.18 9.65 -3.62
CA ASN A 97 18.44 10.66 -2.58
C ASN A 97 18.52 10.04 -1.18
#